data_AF-A0A7S2UK81-F1
#
_entry.id   AF-A0A7S2UK81-F1
#
_cell.length_a   1.000
_cell.length_b   1.000
_cell.length_c   1.000
_cell.angle_alpha   90.00
_cell.angle_beta   90.00
_cell.angle_gamma   90.00
#
_symmetry.space_group_name_H-M   'P 1'
#
loop_
_entity.id
_entity.type
_entity.pdbx_description
1 polymer ?
#
loop_
_entity_poly.entity_id
_entity_poly.type
_entity_poly.pdbx_seq_one_letter_code
_entity_poly.pdbx_strand_id
1 'polypeptide(L)'
;MQSRFELPIVDDNAPDLYLPCMTLITYVLLCALCYGSAGKFDPEVIPDVCTKCFFTQVMEVLVMRAGLWAMQAPIPMLDLFSYTGYKYLGLCINMLAGLALLHFGKGVAGYYGTFLWTASAASFFMLKTMANNIPRITAAEGPKREVMVLAFAASQCATMWFVSNTKFLHSENATSI
;
A
#
# COMPACT_ATOMS: atom_id res chain seq x y z
N MET A 1 21.94 -24.26 8.75
CA MET A 1 20.47 -24.42 8.72
C MET A 1 19.89 -23.25 9.48
N GLN A 2 19.41 -22.23 8.78
CA GLN A 2 18.78 -21.07 9.45
C GLN A 2 17.34 -21.46 9.77
N SER A 3 17.03 -21.58 11.06
CA SER A 3 15.67 -21.85 11.52
C SER A 3 14.79 -20.68 11.12
N ARG A 4 13.73 -20.96 10.36
CA ARG A 4 12.73 -20.01 9.83
C ARG A 4 11.98 -19.20 10.92
N PHE A 5 12.29 -19.40 12.20
CA PHE A 5 11.63 -18.74 13.33
C PHE A 5 12.68 -18.41 14.40
N GLU A 6 13.41 -17.33 14.18
CA GLU A 6 14.14 -16.67 15.27
C GLU A 6 13.13 -15.83 16.08
N LEU A 7 13.42 -15.59 17.36
CA LEU A 7 12.55 -14.75 18.18
C LEU A 7 12.48 -13.34 17.54
N PRO A 8 11.36 -12.61 17.62
CA PRO A 8 11.21 -11.28 17.02
C PRO A 8 12.26 -10.24 17.43
N ILE A 9 13.01 -10.52 18.49
CA ILE A 9 14.12 -9.69 18.99
C ILE A 9 15.41 -9.91 18.18
N VAL A 10 15.52 -11.01 17.44
CA VAL A 10 16.72 -11.45 16.72
C VAL A 10 16.54 -11.38 15.20
N ASP A 11 15.30 -11.49 14.70
CA ASP A 11 14.99 -11.36 13.28
C ASP A 11 14.64 -9.91 12.89
N ASP A 12 15.66 -9.16 12.50
CA ASP A 12 15.53 -7.77 12.02
C ASP A 12 14.61 -7.64 10.78
N ASN A 13 14.39 -8.72 10.02
CA ASN A 13 13.57 -8.72 8.80
C ASN A 13 12.20 -9.38 8.98
N ALA A 14 11.81 -9.69 10.22
CA ALA A 14 10.51 -10.26 10.49
C ALA A 14 9.40 -9.29 10.06
N PRO A 15 8.40 -9.73 9.28
CA PRO A 15 7.32 -8.86 8.82
C PRO A 15 6.41 -8.42 9.96
N ASP A 16 6.64 -7.22 10.49
CA ASP A 16 5.76 -6.64 11.51
C ASP A 16 4.51 -6.01 10.90
N LEU A 17 3.41 -6.07 11.67
CA LEU A 17 2.16 -5.42 11.32
C LEU A 17 2.07 -3.99 11.88
N TYR A 18 3.06 -3.57 12.67
CA TYR A 18 3.05 -2.27 13.33
C TYR A 18 3.12 -1.14 12.30
N LEU A 19 4.07 -1.19 11.36
CA LEU A 19 4.23 -0.14 10.37
C LEU A 19 3.01 -0.04 9.43
N PRO A 20 2.46 -1.13 8.88
CA PRO A 20 1.18 -1.12 8.15
C PRO A 20 0.01 -0.49 8.93
N CYS A 21 -0.20 -0.88 10.18
CA CYS A 21 -1.31 -0.38 10.99
C CYS A 21 -1.16 1.11 11.29
N MET A 22 0.04 1.53 11.71
CA MET A 22 0.31 2.93 12.03
C MET A 22 0.18 3.80 10.79
N THR A 23 0.72 3.38 9.65
CA THR A 23 0.67 4.16 8.41
C THR A 23 -0.73 4.24 7.83
N LEU A 24 -1.59 3.23 8.00
CA LEU A 24 -3.00 3.30 7.64
C LEU A 24 -3.72 4.39 8.44
N ILE A 25 -3.55 4.42 9.77
CA ILE A 25 -4.14 5.44 10.63
C ILE A 25 -3.62 6.83 10.24
N THR A 26 -2.30 6.97 10.06
CA THR A 26 -1.68 8.22 9.63
C THR A 26 -2.23 8.69 8.27
N TYR A 27 -2.43 7.78 7.31
CA TYR A 27 -2.97 8.13 6.00
C TYR A 27 -4.40 8.69 6.09
N VAL A 28 -5.27 8.05 6.90
CA VAL A 28 -6.64 8.52 7.13
C VAL A 28 -6.63 9.92 7.76
N LEU A 29 -5.80 10.12 8.78
CA LEU A 29 -5.67 11.42 9.46
C LEU A 29 -5.08 12.50 8.53
N LEU A 30 -4.09 12.16 7.71
CA LEU A 30 -3.53 13.08 6.71
C LEU A 30 -4.58 13.49 5.68
N CYS A 31 -5.40 12.55 5.21
CA CYS A 31 -6.51 12.88 4.32
C CYS A 31 -7.45 13.89 5.00
N ALA A 32 -7.91 13.60 6.22
CA ALA A 32 -8.78 14.49 6.98
C ALA A 32 -8.17 15.88 7.21
N LEU A 33 -6.87 15.94 7.52
CA LEU A 33 -6.12 17.18 7.67
C LEU A 33 -6.13 18.01 6.38
N CYS A 34 -5.97 17.36 5.22
CA CYS A 34 -5.94 18.05 3.92
C CYS A 34 -7.32 18.61 3.52
N TYR A 35 -8.40 17.87 3.79
CA TYR A 35 -9.74 18.40 3.59
C TYR A 35 -10.05 19.54 4.58
N GLY A 36 -9.56 19.43 5.81
CA GLY A 36 -9.65 20.49 6.81
C GLY A 36 -8.90 21.76 6.43
N SER A 37 -7.66 21.64 5.96
CA SER A 37 -6.86 22.79 5.52
C SER A 37 -7.44 23.49 4.30
N ALA A 38 -8.16 22.76 3.43
CA ALA A 38 -8.86 23.31 2.27
C ALA A 38 -10.23 23.96 2.62
N GLY A 39 -10.61 24.04 3.90
CA GLY A 39 -11.89 24.61 4.33
C GLY A 39 -13.13 23.78 3.96
N LYS A 40 -12.94 22.52 3.54
CA LYS A 40 -14.00 21.59 3.12
C LYS A 40 -14.06 20.39 4.08
N PHE A 41 -13.93 20.66 5.38
CA PHE A 41 -14.01 19.61 6.37
C PHE A 41 -15.45 19.08 6.44
N ASP A 42 -15.60 17.82 6.09
CA ASP A 42 -16.80 17.05 6.33
C ASP A 42 -16.42 15.87 7.23
N PRO A 43 -17.06 15.70 8.41
CA PRO A 43 -16.77 14.58 9.30
C PRO A 43 -16.97 13.20 8.64
N GLU A 44 -17.74 13.11 7.54
CA GLU A 44 -17.96 11.86 6.81
C GLU A 44 -16.72 11.38 6.02
N VAL A 45 -15.72 12.25 5.79
CA VAL A 45 -14.51 11.89 5.02
C VAL A 45 -13.65 10.85 5.74
N ILE A 46 -13.52 10.96 7.07
CA ILE A 46 -12.72 10.02 7.88
C ILE A 46 -13.25 8.59 7.75
N PRO A 47 -14.53 8.30 8.06
CA PRO A 47 -15.06 6.95 7.95
C PRO A 47 -15.12 6.44 6.51
N ASP A 48 -15.36 7.31 5.51
CA ASP A 48 -15.34 6.92 4.10
C ASP A 48 -13.94 6.44 3.67
N VAL A 49 -12.90 7.24 3.94
CA VAL A 49 -11.52 6.86 3.62
C VAL A 49 -11.07 5.64 4.41
N CYS A 50 -11.42 5.56 5.69
CA CYS A 50 -11.10 4.41 6.54
C CYS A 50 -11.73 3.11 6.00
N THR A 51 -13.02 3.15 5.67
CA THR A 51 -13.75 2.00 5.12
C THR A 51 -13.17 1.58 3.77
N LYS A 52 -12.87 2.53 2.89
CA LYS A 52 -12.23 2.28 1.60
C LYS A 52 -10.87 1.59 1.75
N CYS A 53 -10.01 2.09 2.64
CA CYS A 53 -8.71 1.49 2.93
C CYS A 53 -8.86 0.07 3.50
N PHE A 54 -9.69 -0.09 4.52
CA PHE A 54 -9.89 -1.37 5.18
C PHE A 54 -10.49 -2.42 4.23
N PHE A 55 -11.52 -2.05 3.47
CA PHE A 55 -12.14 -2.95 2.49
C PHE A 55 -11.16 -3.36 1.40
N THR A 56 -10.40 -2.40 0.85
CA THR A 56 -9.37 -2.71 -0.16
C THR A 56 -8.32 -3.65 0.43
N GLN A 57 -7.84 -3.37 1.64
CA GLN A 57 -6.83 -4.19 2.32
C GLN A 57 -7.27 -5.64 2.51
N VAL A 58 -8.49 -5.84 3.03
CA VAL A 58 -9.04 -7.17 3.28
C VAL A 58 -9.24 -7.92 1.97
N MET A 59 -9.87 -7.28 0.97
CA MET A 59 -10.11 -7.91 -0.33
C MET A 59 -8.82 -8.32 -1.02
N GLU A 60 -7.80 -7.48 -0.95
CA GLU A 60 -6.51 -7.77 -1.58
C GLU A 60 -5.82 -8.97 -0.92
N VAL A 61 -5.77 -9.02 0.43
CA VAL A 61 -5.20 -10.16 1.16
C VAL A 61 -5.94 -11.45 0.84
N LEU A 62 -7.28 -11.41 0.70
CA LEU A 62 -8.07 -12.58 0.30
C LEU A 62 -7.72 -13.06 -1.11
N VAL A 63 -7.58 -12.16 -2.08
CA VAL A 63 -7.20 -12.49 -3.46
C VAL A 63 -5.78 -13.07 -3.50
N MET A 64 -4.82 -12.47 -2.80
CA MET A 64 -3.45 -12.99 -2.73
C MET A 64 -3.40 -14.34 -2.02
N ARG A 65 -4.19 -14.54 -0.95
CA ARG A 65 -4.30 -15.85 -0.30
C ARG A 65 -4.80 -16.90 -1.27
N ALA A 66 -5.87 -16.61 -2.02
CA ALA A 66 -6.43 -17.55 -2.98
C ALA A 66 -5.38 -17.95 -4.03
N GLY A 67 -4.59 -16.98 -4.50
CA GLY A 67 -3.47 -17.23 -5.41
C GLY A 67 -2.37 -18.11 -4.81
N LEU A 68 -1.98 -17.86 -3.55
CA LEU A 68 -0.99 -18.69 -2.85
C LEU A 68 -1.51 -20.10 -2.52
N TRP A 69 -2.80 -20.22 -2.24
CA TRP A 69 -3.46 -21.50 -2.02
C TRP A 69 -3.46 -22.37 -3.29
N ALA A 70 -3.70 -21.77 -4.47
CA ALA A 70 -3.57 -22.47 -5.75
C ALA A 70 -2.15 -22.99 -6.02
N MET A 71 -1.13 -22.32 -5.46
CA MET A 71 0.28 -22.74 -5.53
C MET A 71 0.70 -23.66 -4.37
N GLN A 72 -0.18 -23.96 -3.40
CA GLN A 72 0.17 -24.68 -2.18
C GLN A 72 1.36 -24.04 -1.42
N ALA A 73 1.49 -22.71 -1.47
CA ALA A 73 2.57 -21.99 -0.82
C ALA A 73 2.24 -21.71 0.67
N PRO A 74 3.09 -22.14 1.62
CA PRO A 74 2.80 -22.01 3.06
C PRO A 74 3.21 -20.63 3.59
N ILE A 75 2.51 -19.58 3.17
CA ILE A 75 2.70 -18.21 3.69
C ILE A 75 1.54 -17.91 4.66
N PRO A 76 1.79 -17.44 5.88
CA PRO A 76 0.73 -17.12 6.84
C PRO A 76 -0.01 -15.83 6.45
N MET A 77 -1.26 -15.70 6.88
CA MET A 77 -2.11 -14.55 6.53
C MET A 77 -1.57 -13.23 7.08
N LEU A 78 -1.00 -13.24 8.28
CA LEU A 78 -0.49 -12.04 8.95
C LEU A 78 0.66 -11.41 8.15
N ASP A 79 1.57 -12.22 7.61
CA ASP A 79 2.66 -11.73 6.75
C ASP A 79 2.13 -11.07 5.47
N LEU A 80 1.03 -11.58 4.90
CA LEU A 80 0.38 -10.91 3.76
C LEU A 80 -0.14 -9.53 4.14
N PHE A 81 -0.77 -9.38 5.30
CA PHE A 81 -1.19 -8.06 5.79
C PHE A 81 0.00 -7.12 5.94
N SER A 82 1.13 -7.62 6.46
CA SER A 82 2.35 -6.83 6.59
C SER A 82 2.88 -6.36 5.24
N TYR A 83 3.08 -7.29 4.29
CA TYR A 83 3.66 -6.97 2.98
C TYR A 83 2.82 -6.01 2.15
N THR A 84 1.51 -6.16 2.22
CA THR A 84 0.58 -5.40 1.36
C THR A 84 0.26 -4.04 1.95
N GLY A 85 0.25 -3.94 3.29
CA GLY A 85 0.00 -2.69 3.98
C GLY A 85 1.14 -1.68 3.93
N TYR A 86 2.38 -2.08 3.58
CA TYR A 86 3.48 -1.10 3.42
C TYR A 86 3.21 -0.03 2.36
N LYS A 87 2.25 -0.24 1.45
CA LYS A 87 1.85 0.80 0.48
C LYS A 87 1.29 2.07 1.11
N TYR A 88 0.68 1.97 2.31
CA TYR A 88 0.12 3.14 3.00
C TYR A 88 1.23 4.13 3.40
N LEU A 89 2.43 3.65 3.69
CA LEU A 89 3.60 4.51 3.90
C LEU A 89 3.89 5.36 2.65
N GLY A 90 3.87 4.74 1.46
CA GLY A 90 4.02 5.43 0.19
C GLY A 90 2.93 6.49 -0.03
N LEU A 91 1.68 6.15 0.28
CA LEU A 91 0.55 7.09 0.19
C LEU A 91 0.69 8.28 1.16
N CYS A 92 1.20 8.06 2.38
CA CYS A 92 1.54 9.14 3.31
C CYS A 92 2.61 10.08 2.73
N ILE A 93 3.67 9.52 2.13
CA ILE A 93 4.73 10.32 1.49
C ILE A 93 4.17 11.15 0.34
N ASN A 94 3.32 10.56 -0.52
CA ASN A 94 2.70 11.27 -1.63
C ASN A 94 1.85 12.45 -1.15
N MET A 95 1.11 12.25 -0.05
CA MET A 95 0.32 13.30 0.58
C MET A 95 1.18 14.45 1.10
N LEU A 96 2.23 14.13 1.86
CA LEU A 96 3.14 15.13 2.41
C LEU A 96 3.86 15.91 1.31
N ALA A 97 4.28 15.23 0.24
CA ALA A 97 4.90 15.87 -0.91
C ALA A 97 3.93 16.79 -1.66
N GLY A 98 2.67 16.37 -1.82
CA GLY A 98 1.62 17.20 -2.41
C GLY A 98 1.37 18.48 -1.60
N LEU A 99 1.32 18.38 -0.27
CA LEU A 99 1.19 19.52 0.64
C LEU A 99 2.43 20.44 0.63
N ALA A 100 3.64 19.87 0.67
CA ALA A 100 4.87 20.66 0.68
C ALA A 100 5.06 21.45 -0.61
N LEU A 101 4.74 20.84 -1.76
CA LEU A 101 4.83 21.48 -3.07
C LEU A 101 3.62 22.36 -3.42
N LEU A 102 2.59 22.35 -2.57
CA LEU A 102 1.45 23.27 -2.66
C LEU A 102 1.91 24.73 -2.54
N HIS A 103 2.84 25.00 -1.61
CA HIS A 103 3.40 26.34 -1.40
C HIS A 103 4.10 26.91 -2.65
N PHE A 104 4.56 26.03 -3.54
CA PHE A 104 5.22 26.38 -4.80
C PHE A 104 4.28 26.32 -6.02
N GLY A 105 2.96 26.17 -5.81
CA GLY A 105 1.97 26.05 -6.89
C GLY A 105 2.06 24.75 -7.70
N LYS A 106 2.79 23.74 -7.21
CA LYS A 106 3.06 22.47 -7.91
C LYS A 106 2.52 21.25 -7.16
N GLY A 107 1.53 21.41 -6.27
CA GLY A 107 1.00 20.34 -5.42
C GLY A 107 0.52 19.11 -6.19
N VAL A 108 -0.20 19.30 -7.30
CA VAL A 108 -0.68 18.20 -8.16
C VAL A 108 0.48 17.44 -8.80
N ALA A 109 1.45 18.16 -9.38
CA ALA A 109 2.62 17.55 -10.01
C ALA A 109 3.51 16.83 -8.99
N GLY A 110 3.66 17.40 -7.80
CA GLY A 110 4.37 16.80 -6.68
C GLY A 110 3.75 15.49 -6.23
N TYR A 111 2.43 15.46 -6.08
CA TYR A 111 1.68 14.25 -5.74
C TYR A 111 1.85 13.15 -6.78
N TYR A 112 1.61 13.44 -8.07
CA TYR A 112 1.74 12.41 -9.12
C TYR A 112 3.19 11.97 -9.36
N GLY A 113 4.16 12.88 -9.23
CA GLY A 113 5.58 12.54 -9.34
C GLY A 113 6.03 11.59 -8.23
N THR A 114 5.67 11.89 -6.98
CA THR A 114 5.95 11.00 -5.85
C THR A 114 5.12 9.73 -5.89
N PHE A 115 3.89 9.78 -6.40
CA PHE A 115 3.05 8.60 -6.60
C PHE A 115 3.69 7.59 -7.56
N LEU A 116 4.24 8.03 -8.69
CA LEU A 116 4.93 7.12 -9.62
C LEU A 116 6.17 6.48 -8.98
N TRP A 117 6.89 7.25 -8.17
CA TRP A 117 8.04 6.74 -7.42
C TRP A 117 7.62 5.72 -6.36
N THR A 118 6.62 6.02 -5.53
CA THR A 118 6.18 5.13 -4.45
C THR A 118 5.45 3.90 -4.97
N ALA A 119 4.68 4.01 -6.05
CA ALA A 119 4.02 2.88 -6.69
C ALA A 119 5.02 1.91 -7.35
N SER A 120 6.06 2.42 -8.00
CA SER A 120 7.14 1.59 -8.54
C SER A 120 7.94 0.93 -7.43
N ALA A 121 8.26 1.65 -6.34
CA ALA A 121 8.94 1.11 -5.17
C ALA A 121 8.11 0.00 -4.47
N ALA A 122 6.81 0.21 -4.27
CA ALA A 122 5.92 -0.77 -3.66
C ALA A 122 5.79 -2.04 -4.52
N SER A 123 5.70 -1.89 -5.84
CA SER A 123 5.67 -3.01 -6.78
C SER A 123 6.98 -3.79 -6.77
N PHE A 124 8.12 -3.10 -6.79
CA PHE A 124 9.44 -3.73 -6.71
C PHE A 124 9.64 -4.47 -5.38
N PHE A 125 9.23 -3.87 -4.27
CA PHE A 125 9.23 -4.52 -2.96
C PHE A 125 8.40 -5.81 -3.00
N MET A 126 7.17 -5.75 -3.51
CA MET A 126 6.30 -6.93 -3.59
C MET A 126 6.89 -8.04 -4.47
N LEU A 127 7.50 -7.70 -5.61
CA LEU A 127 8.23 -8.65 -6.46
C LEU A 127 9.32 -9.38 -5.68
N LYS A 128 10.18 -8.65 -4.96
CA LYS A 128 11.31 -9.22 -4.23
C LYS A 128 10.86 -10.05 -3.03
N THR A 129 9.90 -9.54 -2.27
CA THR A 129 9.37 -10.19 -1.08
C THR A 129 8.67 -11.49 -1.44
N MET A 130 7.78 -11.49 -2.44
CA MET A 130 7.10 -12.72 -2.86
C MET A 130 8.04 -13.70 -3.56
N ALA A 131 9.04 -13.21 -4.31
CA ALA A 131 10.05 -14.08 -4.87
C ALA A 131 10.88 -14.79 -3.77
N ASN A 132 11.21 -14.12 -2.68
CA ASN A 132 11.97 -14.75 -1.60
C ASN A 132 11.13 -15.70 -0.74
N ASN A 133 9.85 -15.38 -0.51
CA ASN A 133 8.96 -16.16 0.36
C ASN A 133 8.33 -17.38 -0.34
N ILE A 134 8.09 -17.33 -1.66
CA ILE A 134 7.50 -18.45 -2.39
C ILE A 134 8.59 -19.46 -2.78
N PRO A 135 8.47 -20.74 -2.36
CA PRO A 135 9.46 -21.78 -2.68
C PRO A 135 9.60 -22.01 -4.19
N ARG A 136 10.82 -22.32 -4.64
CA ARG A 136 11.15 -22.52 -6.07
C ARG A 136 10.49 -23.76 -6.67
N ILE A 137 10.28 -24.79 -5.86
CA ILE A 137 9.55 -26.00 -6.22
C ILE A 137 8.14 -25.81 -5.68
N THR A 138 7.24 -25.46 -6.58
CA THR A 138 5.79 -25.35 -6.33
C THR A 138 5.13 -26.64 -6.84
N ALA A 139 3.97 -27.02 -6.31
CA ALA A 139 3.24 -28.21 -6.78
C ALA A 139 3.04 -28.15 -8.31
N ALA A 140 3.19 -29.30 -8.99
CA ALA A 140 3.24 -29.41 -10.46
C ALA A 140 1.96 -28.95 -11.19
N GLU A 141 0.86 -28.70 -10.47
CA GLU A 141 -0.46 -28.40 -11.04
C GLU A 141 -0.87 -26.92 -10.92
N GLY A 142 0.01 -26.03 -10.42
CA GLY A 142 -0.29 -24.62 -10.21
C GLY A 142 0.11 -23.67 -11.36
N PRO A 143 -0.39 -22.41 -11.35
CA PRO A 143 0.07 -21.36 -12.27
C PRO A 143 1.57 -21.08 -12.06
N LYS A 144 2.28 -20.71 -13.14
CA LYS A 144 3.71 -20.42 -13.08
C LYS A 144 4.02 -19.36 -12.03
N ARG A 145 4.94 -19.66 -11.12
CA ARG A 145 5.38 -18.78 -10.02
C ARG A 145 5.71 -17.36 -10.49
N GLU A 146 6.40 -17.23 -11.62
CA GLU A 146 6.79 -15.93 -12.17
C GLU A 146 5.59 -15.05 -12.50
N VAL A 147 4.54 -15.64 -13.09
CA VAL A 147 3.30 -14.94 -13.43
C VAL A 147 2.57 -14.49 -12.16
N MET A 148 2.52 -15.36 -11.15
CA MET A 148 1.87 -15.05 -9.87
C MET A 148 2.58 -13.92 -9.11
N VAL A 149 3.91 -13.97 -9.01
CA VAL A 149 4.70 -12.92 -8.38
C VAL A 149 4.54 -11.58 -9.13
N LEU A 150 4.55 -11.62 -10.46
CA LEU A 150 4.31 -10.43 -11.27
C LEU A 150 2.90 -9.88 -11.08
N ALA A 151 1.88 -10.75 -11.00
CA ALA A 151 0.50 -10.35 -10.76
C ALA A 151 0.33 -9.66 -9.39
N PHE A 152 0.94 -10.20 -8.33
CA PHE A 152 0.91 -9.58 -7.00
C PHE A 152 1.62 -8.23 -6.95
N ALA A 153 2.68 -8.05 -7.73
CA ALA A 153 3.33 -6.76 -7.84
C ALA A 153 2.49 -5.75 -8.62
N ALA A 154 1.92 -6.16 -9.76
CA ALA A 154 1.03 -5.32 -10.54
C ALA A 154 -0.23 -4.90 -9.75
N SER A 155 -0.74 -5.78 -8.89
CA SER A 155 -1.88 -5.46 -8.03
C SER A 155 -1.56 -4.37 -7.00
N GLN A 156 -0.29 -4.18 -6.60
CA GLN A 156 0.09 -3.08 -5.70
C GLN A 156 -0.11 -1.72 -6.37
N CYS A 157 0.33 -1.55 -7.63
CA CYS A 157 0.06 -0.33 -8.39
C CYS A 157 -1.44 -0.06 -8.52
N ALA A 158 -2.23 -1.09 -8.87
CA ALA A 158 -3.67 -0.95 -9.06
C ALA A 158 -4.39 -0.55 -7.76
N THR A 159 -4.04 -1.17 -6.65
CA THR A 159 -4.66 -0.88 -5.34
C THR A 159 -4.22 0.47 -4.79
N MET A 160 -2.96 0.88 -4.99
CA MET A 160 -2.51 2.23 -4.64
C MET A 160 -3.27 3.29 -5.44
N TRP A 161 -3.48 3.07 -6.74
CA TRP A 161 -4.30 3.97 -7.56
C TRP A 161 -5.75 4.03 -7.06
N PHE A 162 -6.35 2.89 -6.74
CA PHE A 162 -7.72 2.83 -6.25
C PHE A 162 -7.89 3.54 -4.90
N VAL A 163 -6.97 3.33 -3.95
CA VAL A 163 -7.04 3.94 -2.61
C VAL A 163 -6.73 5.44 -2.66
N SER A 164 -5.82 5.86 -3.54
CA SER A 164 -5.42 7.25 -3.74
C SER A 164 -6.62 8.20 -3.76
N ASN A 165 -6.54 9.24 -2.92
CA ASN A 165 -7.53 10.31 -2.85
C ASN A 165 -6.85 11.58 -3.33
N THR A 166 -7.23 12.09 -4.50
CA THR A 166 -6.67 13.33 -5.09
C THR A 166 -7.68 14.47 -5.12
N LYS A 167 -8.88 14.27 -4.56
CA LYS A 167 -9.99 15.22 -4.63
C LYS A 167 -9.65 16.58 -4.00
N PHE A 168 -8.83 16.62 -2.94
CA PHE A 168 -8.43 17.87 -2.29
C PHE A 168 -7.45 18.70 -3.16
N LEU A 169 -6.58 18.07 -3.96
CA LEU A 169 -5.61 18.77 -4.82
C LEU A 169 -6.27 19.56 -5.96
N HIS A 170 -7.43 19.09 -6.44
CA HIS A 170 -8.15 19.76 -7.52
C HIS A 170 -9.00 20.93 -7.02
N SER A 171 -9.22 21.03 -5.71
CA SER A 171 -10.05 22.08 -5.10
C SER A 171 -9.41 23.47 -5.16
N GLU A 172 -8.09 23.58 -5.03
CA GLU A 172 -7.41 24.87 -4.99
C GLU A 172 -7.16 25.49 -6.38
N ASN A 173 -7.13 24.67 -7.45
CA ASN A 173 -7.05 25.19 -8.82
C ASN A 173 -8.35 25.88 -9.27
N ALA A 174 -9.46 25.71 -8.55
CA ALA A 174 -10.74 26.35 -8.85
C ALA A 174 -10.89 27.74 -8.19
N THR A 175 -10.00 28.11 -7.26
CA THR A 175 -10.02 29.38 -6.55
C THR A 175 -9.07 30.43 -7.14
N SER A 176 -8.45 30.15 -8.29
CA SER A 176 -7.52 31.03 -9.01
C SER A 176 -8.09 31.60 -10.31
N ILE A 177 -9.42 31.75 -10.42
CA ILE A 177 -10.11 32.50 -11.48
C ILE A 177 -10.96 33.60 -10.86
#